data_AF-A0A927LUG9-F1
#
_entry.id   AF-A0A927LUG9-F1
#
_cell.length_a   1.000
_cell.length_b   1.000
_cell.length_c   1.000
_cell.angle_alpha   90.00
_cell.angle_beta   90.00
_cell.angle_gamma   90.00
#
_symmetry.space_group_name_H-M   'P 1'
#
loop_
_entity.id
_entity.type
_entity.pdbx_description
1 polymer ?
#
loop_
_entity_poly.entity_id
_entity_poly.type
_entity_poly.pdbx_seq_one_letter_code
_entity_poly.pdbx_strand_id
1 'polypeptide(L)'
;MRARILSEQMIKMRFPHLRYVRIHSEGRHKVTVYAWNEDLQLPDHDIRNLKQYASEYLNPYVCFKIKPYHLVQDDEVPQLPELPDELQKKVLSRGLDQDEIMDTMNEMIPFGQLDYVDYDAETGTLHFEFYTERPIDSREQELVGSYLSEMIPIGTLCAIEYQIRGDESKPGD
;
A
#
# COMPACT_ATOMS: atom_id res chain seq x y z
N MET A 1 8.54 -10.00 0.21
CA MET A 1 7.37 -9.29 -0.37
C MET A 1 7.76 -7.84 -0.62
N ARG A 2 7.10 -7.11 -1.52
CA ARG A 2 7.48 -5.72 -1.83
C ARG A 2 6.31 -4.76 -1.59
N ALA A 3 6.61 -3.67 -0.91
CA ALA A 3 5.68 -2.57 -0.68
C ALA A 3 5.24 -1.92 -2.01
N ARG A 4 4.09 -1.25 -1.98
CA ARG A 4 3.54 -0.53 -3.13
C ARG A 4 4.49 0.54 -3.65
N ILE A 5 4.96 1.43 -2.77
CA ILE A 5 5.86 2.53 -3.16
C ILE A 5 7.20 2.03 -3.70
N LEU A 6 7.77 0.96 -3.13
CA LEU A 6 8.98 0.34 -3.68
C LEU A 6 8.72 -0.19 -5.10
N SER A 7 7.58 -0.85 -5.30
CA SER A 7 7.21 -1.41 -6.60
C SER A 7 7.02 -0.33 -7.67
N GLU A 8 6.40 0.80 -7.33
CA GLU A 8 6.26 1.96 -8.22
C GLU A 8 7.63 2.53 -8.63
N GLN A 9 8.54 2.67 -7.67
CA GLN A 9 9.89 3.17 -7.91
C GLN A 9 10.71 2.21 -8.79
N MET A 10 10.57 0.90 -8.58
CA MET A 10 11.20 -0.09 -9.44
C MET A 10 10.73 -0.01 -10.89
N ILE A 11 9.43 0.22 -11.11
CA ILE A 11 8.89 0.47 -12.46
C ILE A 11 9.52 1.74 -13.06
N LYS A 12 9.54 2.85 -12.32
CA LYS A 12 10.13 4.12 -12.80
C LYS A 12 11.62 3.99 -13.12
N MET A 13 12.38 3.25 -12.32
CA MET A 13 13.79 2.97 -12.60
C MET A 13 13.98 2.11 -13.86
N ARG A 14 13.11 1.13 -14.09
CA ARG A 14 13.19 0.23 -15.24
C ARG A 14 12.70 0.85 -16.55
N PHE A 15 11.70 1.71 -16.47
CA PHE A 15 11.00 2.36 -17.56
C PHE A 15 11.01 3.89 -17.33
N PRO A 16 12.17 4.54 -17.50
CA PRO A 16 12.33 5.96 -17.14
C PRO A 16 11.46 6.92 -17.96
N HIS A 17 10.98 6.48 -19.13
CA HIS A 17 10.04 7.24 -19.95
C HIS A 17 8.61 7.27 -19.37
N LEU A 18 8.29 6.38 -18.43
CA LEU A 18 7.02 6.38 -17.70
C LEU A 18 7.09 7.33 -16.51
N ARG A 19 6.55 8.53 -16.70
CA ARG A 19 6.59 9.59 -15.69
C ARG A 19 5.55 9.41 -14.60
N TYR A 20 4.36 8.97 -14.99
CA TYR A 20 3.24 8.76 -14.07
C TYR A 20 3.09 7.26 -13.86
N VAL A 21 3.21 6.80 -12.62
CA VAL A 21 3.03 5.40 -12.25
C VAL A 21 2.31 5.37 -10.91
N ARG A 22 1.24 4.58 -10.83
CA ARG A 22 0.51 4.28 -9.59
C ARG A 22 0.18 2.79 -9.56
N ILE A 23 0.35 2.15 -8.41
CA ILE A 23 -0.02 0.76 -8.20
C ILE A 23 -1.20 0.72 -7.23
N HIS A 24 -2.22 -0.05 -7.57
CA HIS A 24 -3.37 -0.29 -6.69
C HIS A 24 -3.58 -1.79 -6.50
N SER A 25 -3.71 -2.21 -5.23
CA SER A 25 -4.03 -3.61 -4.90
C SER A 25 -5.54 -3.74 -4.76
N GLU A 26 -6.13 -4.65 -5.52
CA GLU A 26 -7.57 -4.99 -5.48
C GLU A 26 -7.88 -6.11 -4.47
N GLY A 27 -6.86 -6.55 -3.71
CA GLY A 27 -6.91 -7.76 -2.89
C GLY A 27 -6.83 -9.05 -3.71
N ARG A 28 -6.85 -10.20 -3.03
CA ARG A 28 -6.82 -11.54 -3.65
C ARG A 28 -5.71 -11.70 -4.70
N HIS A 29 -4.53 -11.16 -4.42
CA HIS A 29 -3.38 -11.17 -5.31
C HIS A 29 -3.64 -10.53 -6.69
N LYS A 30 -4.52 -9.53 -6.76
CA LYS A 30 -4.76 -8.74 -7.97
C LYS A 30 -4.24 -7.33 -7.79
N VAL A 31 -3.52 -6.86 -8.80
CA VAL A 31 -2.93 -5.52 -8.81
C VAL A 31 -3.18 -4.87 -10.16
N THR A 32 -3.59 -3.61 -10.14
CA THR A 32 -3.61 -2.76 -11.32
C THR A 32 -2.47 -1.75 -11.25
N VAL A 33 -1.68 -1.68 -12.31
CA VAL A 33 -0.64 -0.69 -12.52
C VAL A 33 -1.19 0.35 -13.50
N TYR A 34 -1.25 1.59 -13.05
CA TYR A 34 -1.62 2.74 -13.86
C TYR A 34 -0.36 3.44 -14.32
N ALA A 35 -0.23 3.69 -15.62
CA ALA A 35 0.97 4.32 -16.14
C ALA A 35 0.69 5.28 -17.32
N TRP A 36 1.53 6.31 -17.41
CA TRP A 36 1.65 7.19 -18.57
C TRP A 36 3.10 7.63 -18.79
N ASN A 37 3.46 7.80 -20.06
CA ASN A 37 4.68 8.48 -20.46
C ASN A 37 4.53 10.02 -20.34
N GLU A 38 5.55 10.75 -20.79
CA GLU A 38 5.55 12.22 -20.78
C GLU A 38 4.44 12.83 -21.66
N ASP A 39 4.01 12.12 -22.70
CA ASP A 39 2.96 12.54 -23.62
C ASP A 39 1.54 12.18 -23.14
N LEU A 40 1.40 11.72 -21.88
CA LEU A 40 0.13 11.24 -21.30
C LEU A 40 -0.48 10.06 -22.07
N GLN A 41 0.39 9.20 -22.59
CA GLN A 41 0.01 8.01 -23.34
C GLN A 41 0.53 6.75 -22.68
N LEU A 42 -0.15 5.64 -22.94
CA LEU A 42 0.31 4.31 -22.59
C LEU A 42 0.30 3.43 -23.85
N PRO A 43 1.40 3.43 -24.62
CA PRO A 43 1.50 2.62 -25.83
C PRO A 43 1.38 1.11 -25.56
N ASP A 44 0.86 0.35 -26.51
CA ASP A 44 0.66 -1.11 -26.37
C ASP A 44 1.94 -1.89 -26.06
N HIS A 45 3.09 -1.41 -26.55
CA HIS A 45 4.37 -2.04 -26.25
C HIS A 45 4.74 -1.88 -24.78
N ASP A 46 4.46 -0.73 -24.18
CA ASP A 46 4.68 -0.46 -22.77
C ASP A 46 3.75 -1.32 -21.91
N ILE A 47 2.47 -1.46 -22.29
CA ILE A 47 1.53 -2.36 -21.62
C ILE A 47 2.10 -3.78 -21.49
N ARG A 48 2.60 -4.34 -22.60
CA ARG A 48 3.17 -5.70 -22.61
C ARG A 48 4.43 -5.79 -21.77
N ASN A 49 5.36 -4.84 -21.95
CA ASN A 49 6.64 -4.83 -21.25
C ASN A 49 6.46 -4.66 -19.73
N LEU A 50 5.60 -3.73 -19.30
CA LEU A 50 5.23 -3.51 -17.91
C LEU A 50 4.60 -4.76 -17.30
N LYS A 51 3.64 -5.38 -17.98
CA LYS A 51 2.97 -6.58 -17.48
C LYS A 51 3.95 -7.74 -17.28
N GLN A 52 4.83 -7.96 -18.25
CA GLN A 52 5.87 -8.98 -18.15
C GLN A 52 6.82 -8.68 -17.00
N TYR A 53 7.37 -7.47 -16.94
CA TYR A 53 8.27 -7.06 -15.87
C TYR A 53 7.64 -7.18 -14.49
N ALA A 54 6.38 -6.75 -14.34
CA ALA A 54 5.67 -6.82 -13.07
C ALA A 54 5.52 -8.26 -12.58
N SER A 55 5.16 -9.17 -13.48
CA SER A 55 4.97 -10.59 -13.18
C SER A 55 6.29 -11.30 -12.85
N GLU A 56 7.39 -10.93 -13.52
CA GLU A 56 8.70 -11.55 -13.31
C GLU A 56 9.41 -11.02 -12.06
N TYR A 57 9.32 -9.70 -11.82
CA TYR A 57 10.18 -9.05 -10.85
C TYR A 57 9.46 -8.54 -9.62
N LEU A 58 8.20 -8.10 -9.67
CA LEU A 58 7.56 -7.44 -8.52
C LEU A 58 6.98 -8.44 -7.52
N ASN A 59 6.05 -9.29 -7.96
CA ASN A 59 5.52 -10.38 -7.15
C ASN A 59 4.95 -11.48 -8.07
N PRO A 60 5.59 -12.67 -8.14
CA PRO A 60 5.19 -13.72 -9.08
C PRO A 60 3.82 -14.34 -8.75
N TYR A 61 3.31 -14.13 -7.54
CA TYR A 61 2.03 -14.66 -7.09
C TYR A 61 0.86 -13.69 -7.35
N VAL A 62 1.10 -12.55 -8.00
CA VAL A 62 0.11 -11.52 -8.26
C VAL A 62 -0.27 -11.46 -9.73
N CYS A 63 -1.57 -11.34 -10.00
CA CYS A 63 -2.11 -11.06 -11.32
C CYS A 63 -2.11 -9.56 -11.59
N PHE A 64 -1.27 -9.12 -12.53
CA PHE A 64 -1.16 -7.72 -12.93
C PHE A 64 -2.08 -7.37 -14.12
N LYS A 65 -2.81 -6.27 -13.96
CA LYS A 65 -3.48 -5.52 -15.03
C LYS A 65 -2.72 -4.20 -15.24
N ILE A 66 -2.61 -3.74 -16.49
CA ILE A 66 -2.01 -2.43 -16.79
C ILE A 66 -3.07 -1.55 -17.42
N LYS A 67 -3.22 -0.32 -16.93
CA LYS A 67 -4.20 0.67 -17.38
C LYS A 67 -3.55 2.04 -17.61
N PRO A 68 -4.09 2.88 -18.51
CA PRO A 68 -3.68 4.27 -18.63
C PRO A 68 -3.90 5.06 -17.34
N TYR A 69 -3.03 6.05 -17.06
CA TYR A 69 -3.05 6.75 -15.76
C TYR A 69 -4.31 7.60 -15.49
N HIS A 70 -5.01 8.12 -16.50
CA HIS A 70 -6.27 8.85 -16.26
C HIS A 70 -7.34 8.01 -15.54
N LEU A 71 -7.32 6.68 -15.70
CA LEU A 71 -8.31 5.80 -15.08
C LEU A 71 -8.14 5.66 -13.56
N VAL A 72 -7.08 6.25 -12.97
CA VAL A 72 -6.90 6.29 -11.50
C VAL A 72 -8.11 6.94 -10.82
N GLN A 73 -8.67 8.00 -11.42
CA GLN A 73 -9.84 8.68 -10.85
C GLN A 73 -11.13 7.86 -11.03
N ASP A 74 -11.31 7.28 -12.22
CA ASP A 74 -12.49 6.48 -12.55
C ASP A 74 -12.57 5.18 -11.72
N ASP A 75 -11.42 4.61 -11.38
CA ASP A 75 -11.31 3.43 -10.53
C ASP A 75 -11.22 3.78 -9.02
N GLU A 76 -11.46 5.05 -8.64
CA GLU A 76 -11.46 5.54 -7.25
C GLU A 76 -10.17 5.20 -6.48
N VAL A 77 -9.03 5.14 -7.18
CA VAL A 77 -7.75 4.80 -6.57
C VAL A 77 -7.32 5.94 -5.65
N PRO A 78 -7.04 5.68 -4.35
CA PRO A 78 -6.62 6.70 -3.41
C PRO A 78 -5.39 7.45 -3.91
N GLN A 79 -5.44 8.78 -3.84
CA GLN A 79 -4.29 9.61 -4.17
C GLN A 79 -3.13 9.28 -3.23
N LEU A 80 -1.91 9.42 -3.74
CA LEU A 80 -0.73 9.20 -2.93
C LEU A 80 -0.74 10.23 -1.79
N PRO A 81 -0.78 9.82 -0.52
CA PRO A 81 -0.58 10.76 0.57
C PRO A 81 0.84 11.33 0.48
N GLU A 82 1.04 12.56 0.98
CA GLU A 82 2.38 13.09 1.15
C GLU A 82 3.07 12.26 2.25
N LEU A 83 3.88 11.29 1.82
CA LEU A 83 4.65 10.43 2.71
C LEU A 83 5.91 11.18 3.16
N PRO A 84 6.22 11.20 4.47
CA PRO A 84 7.45 11.81 4.96
C PRO A 84 8.70 11.27 4.26
N ASP A 85 9.67 12.13 3.98
CA ASP A 85 10.90 11.76 3.25
C ASP A 85 11.65 10.59 3.89
N GLU A 86 11.62 10.50 5.21
CA GLU A 86 12.24 9.41 5.97
C GLU A 86 11.58 8.07 5.66
N LEU A 87 10.26 8.04 5.52
CA LEU A 87 9.51 6.85 5.13
C LEU A 87 9.87 6.42 3.71
N GLN A 88 9.89 7.37 2.78
CA GLN A 88 10.28 7.08 1.41
C GLN A 88 11.68 6.44 1.37
N LYS A 89 12.64 7.00 2.12
CA LYS A 89 13.99 6.44 2.22
C LYS A 89 14.01 5.04 2.86
N LYS A 90 13.27 4.83 3.95
CA LYS A 90 13.23 3.55 4.68
C LYS A 90 12.69 2.44 3.78
N VAL A 91 11.52 2.66 3.15
CA VAL A 91 10.89 1.70 2.24
C VAL A 91 11.77 1.41 1.01
N LEU A 92 12.45 2.42 0.48
CA LEU A 92 13.30 2.27 -0.71
C LEU A 92 14.61 1.54 -0.44
N SER A 93 15.10 1.52 0.79
CA SER A 93 16.43 1.01 1.11
C SER A 93 16.52 -0.52 1.17
N ARG A 94 15.50 -1.21 1.70
CA ARG A 94 15.59 -2.65 2.02
C ARG A 94 14.33 -3.45 1.68
N GLY A 95 13.24 -2.79 1.28
CA GLY A 95 11.90 -3.34 1.50
C GLY A 95 11.56 -3.28 2.98
N LEU A 96 10.28 -3.43 3.33
CA LEU A 96 9.86 -3.58 4.72
C LEU A 96 9.32 -4.98 4.92
N ASP A 97 9.80 -5.68 5.95
CA ASP A 97 9.08 -6.81 6.51
C ASP A 97 7.97 -6.35 7.47
N GLN A 98 7.24 -7.30 8.04
CA GLN A 98 6.10 -6.99 8.90
C GLN A 98 6.49 -6.21 10.16
N ASP A 99 7.59 -6.59 10.80
CA ASP A 99 8.08 -5.94 12.02
C ASP A 99 8.55 -4.52 11.69
N GLU A 100 9.27 -4.35 10.57
CA GLU A 100 9.70 -3.04 10.09
C GLU A 100 8.51 -2.13 9.71
N ILE A 101 7.41 -2.68 9.16
CA ILE A 101 6.18 -1.90 8.91
C ILE A 101 5.60 -1.40 10.23
N MET A 102 5.48 -2.26 11.24
CA MET A 102 4.91 -1.90 12.55
C MET A 102 5.77 -0.85 13.26
N ASP A 103 7.08 -1.06 13.34
CA ASP A 103 8.00 -0.10 13.94
C ASP A 103 7.92 1.26 13.26
N THR A 104 7.86 1.27 11.92
CA THR A 104 7.76 2.51 11.16
C THR A 104 6.43 3.23 11.39
N MET A 105 5.32 2.50 11.42
CA MET A 105 4.01 3.07 11.74
C MET A 105 3.99 3.66 13.16
N ASN A 106 4.57 2.96 14.13
CA ASN A 106 4.61 3.38 15.53
C ASN A 106 5.53 4.60 15.75
N GLU A 107 6.62 4.72 14.99
CA GLU A 107 7.46 5.92 14.95
C GLU A 107 6.70 7.12 14.38
N MET A 108 5.92 6.91 13.31
CA MET A 108 5.24 7.98 12.58
C MET A 108 3.98 8.50 13.27
N ILE A 109 3.31 7.64 14.05
CA ILE A 109 1.99 7.92 14.61
C ILE A 109 2.09 7.91 16.13
N PRO A 110 2.61 8.99 16.75
CA PRO A 110 3.00 9.00 18.17
C PRO A 110 1.82 8.95 19.15
N PHE A 111 0.59 8.98 18.66
CA PHE A 111 -0.64 8.95 19.46
C PHE A 111 -1.28 7.56 19.55
N GLY A 112 -0.63 6.54 18.99
CA GLY A 112 -1.11 5.17 19.09
C GLY A 112 -0.04 4.13 18.81
N GLN A 113 -0.46 2.88 18.85
CA GLN A 113 0.36 1.72 18.58
C GLN A 113 -0.39 0.77 17.64
N LEU A 114 0.19 0.51 16.48
CA LEU A 114 -0.23 -0.50 15.54
C LEU A 114 0.34 -1.86 15.92
N ASP A 115 -0.51 -2.88 15.90
CA ASP A 115 -0.14 -4.28 16.05
C ASP A 115 -0.76 -5.12 14.91
N TYR A 116 -0.10 -6.20 14.54
CA TYR A 116 -0.60 -7.14 13.54
C TYR A 116 -1.39 -8.26 14.23
N VAL A 117 -2.58 -8.54 13.70
CA VAL A 117 -3.45 -9.59 14.23
C VAL A 117 -3.31 -10.86 13.41
N ASP A 118 -3.74 -10.82 12.14
CA ASP A 118 -3.77 -11.98 11.27
C ASP A 118 -3.80 -11.62 9.77
N TYR A 119 -3.84 -12.65 8.95
CA TYR A 119 -3.98 -12.56 7.51
C TYR A 119 -5.14 -13.44 7.03
N ASP A 120 -6.15 -12.80 6.44
CA ASP A 120 -7.23 -13.49 5.75
C ASP A 120 -6.80 -13.82 4.32
N ALA A 121 -6.55 -15.11 4.08
CA ALA A 121 -6.16 -15.62 2.77
C ALA A 121 -7.30 -15.61 1.74
N GLU A 122 -8.58 -15.60 2.14
CA GLU A 122 -9.71 -15.57 1.22
C GLU A 122 -9.86 -14.20 0.55
N THR A 123 -9.69 -13.14 1.32
CA THR A 123 -9.73 -11.76 0.81
C THR A 123 -8.35 -11.22 0.44
N GLY A 124 -7.29 -11.82 0.96
CA GLY A 124 -5.93 -11.32 0.85
C GLY A 124 -5.73 -10.06 1.69
N THR A 125 -6.35 -9.99 2.88
CA THR A 125 -6.36 -8.82 3.75
C THR A 125 -5.49 -9.06 4.97
N LEU A 126 -4.62 -8.10 5.28
CA LEU A 126 -3.86 -8.05 6.52
C LEU A 126 -4.68 -7.28 7.57
N HIS A 127 -4.94 -7.90 8.71
CA HIS A 127 -5.67 -7.28 9.80
C HIS A 127 -4.72 -6.72 10.85
N PHE A 128 -5.01 -5.50 11.27
CA PHE A 128 -4.23 -4.77 12.26
C PHE A 128 -5.16 -4.18 13.31
N GLU A 129 -4.64 -4.04 14.51
CA GLU A 129 -5.27 -3.28 15.58
C GLU A 129 -4.44 -2.01 15.83
N PHE A 130 -5.12 -0.89 15.98
CA PHE A 130 -4.49 0.39 16.32
C PHE A 130 -5.02 0.88 17.66
N TYR A 131 -4.13 0.85 18.66
CA TYR A 131 -4.41 1.17 20.05
C TYR A 131 -4.09 2.63 20.36
N THR A 132 -5.03 3.37 20.95
CA THR A 132 -4.83 4.78 21.32
C THR A 132 -5.30 5.06 22.74
N GLU A 133 -4.81 6.13 23.36
CA GLU A 133 -5.28 6.57 24.69
C GLU A 133 -6.55 7.43 24.63
N ARG A 134 -6.94 7.85 23.43
CA ARG A 134 -8.09 8.72 23.18
C ARG A 134 -8.85 8.29 21.93
N PRO A 135 -10.13 8.67 21.80
CA PRO A 135 -10.82 8.60 20.53
C PRO A 135 -10.00 9.32 19.44
N ILE A 136 -9.91 8.67 18.28
CA ILE A 136 -9.33 9.25 17.07
C ILE A 136 -10.45 9.69 16.13
N ASP A 137 -10.20 10.78 15.42
CA ASP A 137 -11.15 11.26 14.42
C ASP A 137 -10.97 10.56 13.06
N SER A 138 -11.90 10.81 12.13
CA SER A 138 -11.88 10.18 10.81
C SER A 138 -10.66 10.58 9.98
N ARG A 139 -10.08 11.76 10.21
CA ARG A 139 -8.90 12.25 9.49
C ARG A 139 -7.65 11.52 9.97
N GLU A 140 -7.55 11.26 11.27
CA GLU A 140 -6.49 10.45 11.86
C GLU A 140 -6.58 9.00 11.37
N GLN A 141 -7.78 8.43 11.30
CA GLN A 141 -7.99 7.10 10.72
C GLN A 141 -7.58 7.02 9.25
N GLU A 142 -7.96 8.03 8.45
CA GLU A 142 -7.59 8.11 7.03
C GLU A 142 -6.07 8.21 6.86
N LEU A 143 -5.38 8.97 7.73
CA LEU A 143 -3.93 9.10 7.71
C LEU A 143 -3.23 7.76 7.99
N VAL A 144 -3.63 7.08 9.07
CA VAL A 144 -3.10 5.76 9.46
C VAL A 144 -3.31 4.76 8.32
N GLY A 145 -4.54 4.66 7.81
CA GLY A 145 -4.90 3.76 6.72
C GLY A 145 -4.12 4.05 5.43
N SER A 146 -3.98 5.34 5.08
CA SER A 146 -3.25 5.75 3.88
C SER A 146 -1.78 5.36 3.95
N TYR A 147 -1.10 5.63 5.07
CA TYR A 147 0.30 5.28 5.26
C TYR A 147 0.52 3.77 5.25
N LEU A 148 -0.32 3.02 5.97
CA LEU A 148 -0.21 1.56 5.99
C LEU A 148 -0.40 0.96 4.59
N SER A 149 -1.37 1.45 3.83
CA SER A 149 -1.69 0.94 2.49
C SER A 149 -0.54 1.09 1.47
N GLU A 150 0.38 2.04 1.70
CA GLU A 150 1.56 2.27 0.86
C GLU A 150 2.73 1.37 1.26
N MET A 151 2.75 0.91 2.52
CA MET A 151 3.83 0.08 3.09
C MET A 151 3.55 -1.41 3.01
N ILE A 152 2.29 -1.85 2.97
CA ILE A 152 1.95 -3.27 2.85
C ILE A 152 2.38 -3.85 1.49
N PRO A 153 2.58 -5.18 1.42
CA PRO A 153 2.84 -5.89 0.18
C PRO A 153 1.84 -5.59 -0.95
N ILE A 154 2.31 -5.51 -2.20
CA ILE A 154 1.41 -5.46 -3.35
C ILE A 154 0.59 -6.75 -3.47
N GLY A 155 -0.69 -6.60 -3.82
CA GLY A 155 -1.64 -7.70 -3.95
C GLY A 155 -2.39 -8.06 -2.67
N THR A 156 -2.10 -7.37 -1.56
CA THR A 156 -2.87 -7.46 -0.30
C THR A 156 -3.64 -6.18 -0.03
N LEU A 157 -4.69 -6.30 0.77
CA LEU A 157 -5.41 -5.18 1.39
C LEU A 157 -4.98 -5.06 2.86
N CYS A 158 -5.35 -3.96 3.51
CA CYS A 158 -5.25 -3.81 4.96
C CYS A 158 -6.61 -3.41 5.54
N ALA A 159 -6.92 -3.97 6.70
CA ALA A 159 -8.02 -3.56 7.56
C ALA A 159 -7.45 -3.17 8.92
N ILE A 160 -7.95 -2.06 9.48
CA ILE A 160 -7.49 -1.55 10.78
C ILE A 160 -8.69 -1.44 11.70
N GLU A 161 -8.62 -2.13 12.83
CA GLU A 161 -9.56 -1.95 13.94
C GLU A 161 -8.98 -0.97 14.95
N TYR A 162 -9.77 0.04 15.32
CA TYR A 162 -9.31 1.11 16.21
C TYR A 162 -9.83 0.88 17.62
N GLN A 163 -8.92 0.78 18.59
CA GLN A 163 -9.23 0.46 19.98
C GLN A 163 -8.69 1.53 20.93
N ILE A 164 -9.46 1.86 21.97
CA ILE A 164 -9.03 2.77 23.03
C ILE A 164 -8.50 1.94 24.20
N ARG A 165 -7.23 2.14 24.58
CA ARG A 165 -6.62 1.48 25.75
C ARG A 165 -7.40 1.84 27.01
N GLY A 166 -7.96 0.82 27.66
CA GLY A 166 -8.79 0.97 28.85
C GLY A 166 -10.28 0.68 28.63
N ASP A 167 -10.72 0.44 27.40
CA ASP A 167 -12.03 -0.16 27.12
C ASP A 167 -11.95 -1.68 27.24
N GLU A 168 -11.57 -2.17 28.43
CA GLU A 168 -11.86 -3.56 28.82
C GLU A 168 -13.36 -3.66 29.09
N SER A 169 -14.16 -3.62 28.02
CA SER A 169 -15.51 -4.15 28.04
C SER A 169 -15.41 -5.66 28.28
N LYS A 170 -15.32 -6.05 29.56
CA LYS A 170 -15.42 -7.44 30.01
C LYS A 170 -16.63 -8.09 29.32
N PRO A 171 -16.50 -9.25 28.66
CA PRO A 171 -17.68 -10.03 28.33
C PRO A 171 -18.33 -10.40 29.67
N GLY A 172 -19.55 -9.92 29.88
CA GLY A 172 -20.33 -10.27 31.06
C GLY A 172 -20.59 -11.78 31.11
N ASP A 173 -20.44 -12.34 32.31
CA ASP A 173 -20.90 -13.69 32.70
C ASP A 173 -22.35 -13.96 32.29
#